data_AF-A0A815Q263-F1
#
_entry.id   AF-A0A815Q263-F1
#
_cell.length_a   1.000
_cell.length_b   1.000
_cell.length_c   1.000
_cell.angle_alpha   90.00
_cell.angle_beta   90.00
_cell.angle_gamma   90.00
#
_symmetry.space_group_name_H-M   'P 1'
#
loop_
_entity.id
_entity.type
_entity.pdbx_description
1 polymer ?
#
loop_
_entity_poly.entity_id
_entity_poly.type
_entity_poly.pdbx_seq_one_letter_code
_entity_poly.pdbx_strand_id
1 'polypeptide(L)'
;MSGTFLANVIINADNAVDSVIFQYIDLWSSPWAWGGDTPPEADTIVSIQDGKTVYFDTITLILNAVIIDNSSLIFDDNQDHKPVTQTWTYLDTTASSGSSKIVLRQSVNWPVGNTIVIATTDDYLSQGQSEIRKITAISNDGRTLALDFPLAYTHLGVTQHVGSTVGEVRAEVGLLSHNIIFQGAVLETWNSLIVAYPTGFNPGEFAVQACFLGRYGEEIGSDQFGAIIMASASMDSSNGIQRAILRLSNMEIYNVDQAFHLGRYPVRFHMNGNMNSSYIKSSSVHQAFNRAINIHASH
;
A
#
# COMPACT_ATOMS: atom_id res chain seq x y z
N MET A 1 -23.79 -4.65 19.25
CA MET A 1 -24.81 -3.66 18.83
C MET A 1 -24.09 -2.56 18.08
N SER A 2 -24.05 -2.60 16.74
CA SER A 2 -23.58 -1.46 15.96
C SER A 2 -24.78 -0.55 15.69
N GLY A 3 -24.64 0.73 16.01
CA GLY A 3 -25.66 1.74 15.81
C GLY A 3 -25.00 3.07 15.52
N THR A 4 -25.42 3.70 14.43
CA THR A 4 -25.10 5.10 14.15
C THR A 4 -26.20 5.97 14.73
N PHE A 5 -25.83 6.97 15.53
CA PHE A 5 -26.77 7.98 16.00
C PHE A 5 -26.34 9.36 15.54
N LEU A 6 -27.32 10.20 15.20
CA LEU A 6 -27.10 11.60 14.90
C LEU A 6 -27.04 12.36 16.23
N ALA A 7 -25.94 13.06 16.47
CA ALA A 7 -25.84 13.96 17.60
C ALA A 7 -25.65 15.39 17.09
N ASN A 8 -26.46 16.32 17.61
CA ASN A 8 -26.27 17.74 17.37
C ASN A 8 -25.10 18.21 18.24
N VAL A 9 -23.99 18.59 17.60
CA VAL A 9 -22.86 19.23 18.28
C VAL A 9 -23.09 20.74 18.23
N ILE A 10 -23.20 21.37 19.39
CA ILE A 10 -23.33 22.83 19.51
C ILE A 10 -21.97 23.37 19.95
N ILE A 11 -21.37 24.26 19.16
CA ILE A 11 -20.11 24.95 19.50
C ILE A 11 -20.44 26.41 19.76
N ASN A 12 -20.21 26.89 20.99
CA ASN A 12 -20.40 28.29 21.38
C ASN A 12 -21.78 28.88 21.04
N ALA A 13 -22.85 28.09 21.25
CA ALA A 13 -24.25 28.44 20.99
C ALA A 13 -24.68 28.51 19.50
N ASP A 14 -23.78 28.19 18.56
CA ASP A 14 -24.12 27.93 17.16
C ASP A 14 -24.09 26.41 16.90
N ASN A 15 -25.03 25.90 16.09
CA ASN A 15 -24.99 24.51 15.64
C ASN A 15 -23.73 24.32 14.78
N ALA A 16 -22.94 23.28 15.05
CA ALA A 16 -21.87 22.87 14.13
C ALA A 16 -22.48 22.62 12.74
N VAL A 17 -21.83 23.13 11.71
CA VAL A 17 -22.38 23.25 10.33
C VAL A 17 -22.56 21.89 9.63
N ASP A 18 -22.17 20.79 10.29
CA ASP A 18 -22.29 19.43 9.76
C ASP A 18 -22.89 18.44 10.78
N SER A 19 -23.67 17.50 10.26
CA SER A 19 -24.14 16.34 11.03
C SER A 19 -22.96 15.39 11.27
N VAL A 20 -22.50 15.30 12.51
CA VAL A 20 -21.46 14.32 12.89
C VAL A 20 -22.12 12.97 13.12
N ILE A 21 -21.75 11.98 12.31
CA ILE A 21 -22.17 10.58 12.48
C ILE A 21 -21.25 9.93 13.50
N PHE A 22 -21.79 9.53 14.64
CA PHE A 22 -21.07 8.75 15.63
C PHE A 22 -21.28 7.26 15.38
N GLN A 23 -20.20 6.50 15.34
CA GLN A 23 -20.20 5.05 15.20
C GLN A 23 -19.59 4.43 16.46
N TYR A 24 -20.19 3.37 16.98
CA TYR A 24 -19.55 2.53 18.00
C TYR A 24 -18.37 1.79 17.36
N ILE A 25 -17.17 2.01 17.89
CA ILE A 25 -15.91 1.48 17.40
C ILE A 25 -15.20 0.80 18.58
N ASP A 26 -14.78 -0.45 18.38
CA ASP A 26 -13.92 -1.17 19.30
C ASP A 26 -12.45 -0.89 18.95
N LEU A 27 -11.62 -0.57 19.94
CA LEU A 27 -10.18 -0.40 19.73
C LEU A 27 -9.48 -1.76 19.69
N TRP A 28 -8.52 -1.95 18.80
CA TRP A 28 -7.75 -3.20 18.70
C TRP A 28 -7.06 -3.56 20.02
N SER A 29 -6.52 -2.55 20.73
CA SER A 29 -5.85 -2.76 22.02
C SER A 29 -6.83 -3.15 23.15
N SER A 30 -8.13 -2.95 22.96
CA SER A 30 -9.17 -3.20 23.97
C SER A 30 -9.52 -4.68 24.05
N PRO A 31 -9.47 -5.31 25.25
CA PRO A 31 -9.96 -6.67 25.45
C PRO A 31 -11.42 -6.87 25.04
N TRP A 32 -12.22 -5.79 25.05
CA TRP A 32 -13.63 -5.84 24.66
C TRP A 32 -13.84 -6.11 23.17
N ALA A 33 -12.88 -5.72 22.30
CA ALA A 33 -12.90 -6.11 20.90
C ALA A 33 -12.86 -7.65 20.74
N TRP A 34 -12.21 -8.32 21.69
CA TRP A 34 -11.90 -9.75 21.71
C TRP A 34 -12.74 -10.54 22.72
N GLY A 35 -13.92 -10.02 23.11
CA GLY A 35 -14.83 -10.75 24.00
C GLY A 35 -14.35 -10.85 25.45
N GLY A 36 -13.41 -10.00 25.86
CA GLY A 36 -12.81 -9.97 27.19
C GLY A 36 -11.39 -10.58 27.25
N ASP A 37 -10.94 -11.20 26.16
CA ASP A 37 -9.59 -11.77 26.05
C ASP A 37 -8.55 -10.72 25.66
N THR A 38 -7.27 -11.05 25.79
CA THR A 38 -6.17 -10.20 25.31
C THR A 38 -6.19 -10.09 23.78
N PRO A 39 -5.67 -8.99 23.21
CA PRO A 39 -5.51 -8.87 21.77
C PRO A 39 -4.74 -10.04 21.15
N PRO A 40 -4.98 -10.34 19.86
CA PRO A 40 -4.41 -11.51 19.19
C PRO A 40 -2.90 -11.62 19.31
N GLU A 41 -2.43 -12.85 19.57
CA GLU A 41 -1.02 -13.19 19.68
C GLU A 41 -0.34 -13.29 18.31
N ALA A 42 1.00 -13.31 18.31
CA ALA A 42 1.81 -13.49 17.10
C ALA A 42 1.43 -14.76 16.33
N ASP A 43 1.60 -14.74 15.02
CA ASP A 43 1.38 -15.86 14.09
C ASP A 43 -0.05 -16.42 14.11
N THR A 44 -1.03 -15.65 14.60
CA THR A 44 -2.44 -16.04 14.57
C THR A 44 -3.17 -15.51 13.34
N ILE A 45 -4.25 -16.18 12.95
CA ILE A 45 -5.23 -15.66 12.00
C ILE A 45 -6.31 -14.96 12.81
N VAL A 46 -6.49 -13.66 12.58
CA VAL A 46 -7.51 -12.86 13.26
C VAL A 46 -8.74 -12.78 12.38
N SER A 47 -9.91 -13.05 12.95
CA SER A 47 -11.19 -12.93 12.27
C SER A 47 -12.09 -11.94 12.99
N ILE A 48 -12.47 -10.85 12.31
CA ILE A 48 -13.42 -9.85 12.79
C ILE A 48 -14.77 -10.20 12.19
N GLN A 49 -15.72 -10.57 13.05
CA GLN A 49 -17.04 -11.09 12.69
C GLN A 49 -18.17 -10.35 13.42
N ASP A 50 -19.41 -10.78 13.18
CA ASP A 50 -20.61 -10.34 13.90
C ASP A 50 -20.95 -8.84 13.79
N GLY A 51 -20.56 -8.19 12.69
CA GLY A 51 -20.86 -6.76 12.48
C GLY A 51 -20.05 -5.82 13.36
N LYS A 52 -18.97 -6.33 13.97
CA LYS A 52 -18.04 -5.52 14.78
C LYS A 52 -17.37 -4.46 13.91
N THR A 53 -17.07 -3.30 14.51
CA THR A 53 -16.24 -2.28 13.89
C THR A 53 -14.99 -2.14 14.74
N VAL A 54 -13.83 -2.54 14.21
CA VAL A 54 -12.55 -2.45 14.93
C VAL A 54 -11.72 -1.32 14.34
N TYR A 55 -11.08 -0.54 15.22
CA TYR A 55 -10.11 0.49 14.89
C TYR A 55 -8.76 0.14 15.48
N PHE A 56 -7.70 0.21 14.68
CA PHE A 56 -6.35 -0.05 15.17
C PHE A 56 -5.74 1.20 15.78
N ASP A 57 -5.38 1.07 17.04
CA ASP A 57 -4.83 2.11 17.89
C ASP A 57 -3.45 1.75 18.46
N THR A 58 -2.92 0.57 18.13
CA THR A 58 -1.66 0.05 18.66
C THR A 58 -0.87 -0.75 17.62
N ILE A 59 0.44 -0.83 17.83
CA ILE A 59 1.29 -1.80 17.15
C ILE A 59 0.82 -3.21 17.56
N THR A 60 0.61 -4.08 16.58
CA THR A 60 0.28 -5.49 16.82
C THR A 60 1.52 -6.36 16.77
N LEU A 61 1.43 -7.56 17.33
CA LEU A 61 2.36 -8.63 16.98
C LEU A 61 2.18 -8.99 15.49
N ILE A 62 3.17 -9.66 14.90
CA ILE A 62 3.10 -10.10 13.50
C ILE A 62 2.00 -11.17 13.40
N LEU A 63 0.99 -10.93 12.56
CA LEU A 63 -0.16 -11.82 12.38
C LEU A 63 -0.04 -12.57 11.04
N ASN A 64 -0.63 -13.76 10.95
CA ASN A 64 -0.66 -14.54 9.71
C ASN A 64 -1.71 -14.01 8.71
N ALA A 65 -2.87 -13.57 9.21
CA ALA A 65 -3.92 -12.98 8.37
C ALA A 65 -4.91 -12.16 9.20
N VAL A 66 -5.53 -11.15 8.57
CA VAL A 66 -6.71 -10.46 9.10
C VAL A 66 -7.88 -10.69 8.15
N ILE A 67 -8.90 -11.39 8.65
CA ILE A 67 -10.14 -11.71 7.95
C ILE A 67 -11.24 -10.82 8.52
N ILE A 68 -11.96 -10.12 7.64
CA ILE A 68 -13.09 -9.27 8.00
C ILE A 68 -14.32 -9.89 7.34
N ASP A 69 -15.15 -10.55 8.13
CA ASP A 69 -16.39 -11.18 7.68
C ASP A 69 -17.60 -10.41 8.21
N ASN A 70 -18.39 -9.82 7.30
CA ASN A 70 -19.58 -9.04 7.64
C ASN A 70 -19.33 -7.95 8.70
N SER A 71 -18.11 -7.40 8.73
CA SER A 71 -17.63 -6.51 9.79
C SER A 71 -16.87 -5.32 9.21
N SER A 72 -16.55 -4.33 10.02
CA SER A 72 -15.81 -3.15 9.60
C SER A 72 -14.43 -3.11 10.23
N LEU A 73 -13.43 -2.80 9.42
CA LEU A 73 -12.09 -2.48 9.91
C LEU A 73 -11.72 -1.08 9.42
N ILE A 74 -11.47 -0.18 10.36
CA ILE A 74 -11.22 1.23 10.10
C ILE A 74 -9.80 1.58 10.56
N PHE A 75 -9.07 2.27 9.70
CA PHE A 75 -7.83 2.93 10.04
C PHE A 75 -7.83 4.34 9.49
N ASP A 76 -7.55 5.32 10.35
CA ASP A 76 -7.49 6.72 9.96
C ASP A 76 -6.38 7.47 10.70
N ASP A 77 -5.28 7.76 10.01
CA ASP A 77 -4.12 8.54 10.50
C ASP A 77 -4.44 10.04 10.69
N ASN A 78 -5.72 10.44 10.70
CA ASN A 78 -6.12 11.85 10.77
C ASN A 78 -5.85 12.49 12.15
N GLN A 79 -5.39 11.73 13.16
CA GLN A 79 -5.25 12.24 14.52
C GLN A 79 -3.83 12.67 14.91
N ASP A 80 -2.76 12.13 14.31
CA ASP A 80 -1.41 12.32 14.88
C ASP A 80 -0.38 13.04 13.99
N HIS A 81 -0.53 13.12 12.66
CA HIS A 81 0.35 13.92 11.81
C HIS A 81 -0.42 14.61 10.68
N LYS A 82 0.13 15.70 10.11
CA LYS A 82 -0.46 16.32 8.91
C LYS A 82 -0.58 15.25 7.82
N PRO A 83 -1.79 14.93 7.33
CA PRO A 83 -1.95 13.83 6.39
C PRO A 83 -1.16 14.11 5.12
N VAL A 84 -0.50 13.08 4.58
CA VAL A 84 0.19 13.18 3.29
C VAL A 84 -0.87 13.42 2.21
N THR A 85 -0.83 14.59 1.57
CA THR A 85 -1.87 15.01 0.63
C THR A 85 -1.63 14.51 -0.79
N GLN A 86 -0.38 14.19 -1.11
CA GLN A 86 0.05 13.69 -2.41
C GLN A 86 1.01 12.54 -2.14
N THR A 87 0.68 11.30 -2.49
CA THR A 87 1.57 10.14 -2.22
C THR A 87 2.50 9.79 -3.37
N TRP A 88 2.26 10.35 -4.55
CA TRP A 88 3.12 10.15 -5.71
C TRP A 88 3.02 11.32 -6.67
N THR A 89 4.03 11.54 -7.51
CA THR A 89 3.99 12.55 -8.57
C THR A 89 4.97 12.14 -9.67
N TYR A 90 5.26 13.03 -10.61
CA TYR A 90 6.23 12.79 -11.67
C TYR A 90 7.49 13.62 -11.46
N LEU A 91 8.60 13.19 -12.05
CA LEU A 91 9.73 14.09 -12.28
C LEU A 91 9.34 15.25 -13.19
N ASP A 92 9.69 16.47 -12.77
CA ASP A 92 9.52 17.71 -13.54
C ASP A 92 10.62 17.85 -14.60
N THR A 93 11.83 17.41 -14.26
CA THR A 93 13.02 17.42 -15.12
C THR A 93 13.75 16.09 -15.01
N THR A 94 14.41 15.67 -16.09
CA THR A 94 15.26 14.46 -16.07
C THR A 94 16.28 14.50 -14.94
N ALA A 95 16.32 13.44 -14.15
CA ALA A 95 17.34 13.21 -13.14
C ALA A 95 18.41 12.29 -13.73
N SER A 96 19.60 12.82 -13.99
CA SER A 96 20.71 12.04 -14.55
C SER A 96 21.30 11.09 -13.51
N SER A 97 21.84 9.95 -13.97
CA SER A 97 22.71 9.10 -13.14
C SER A 97 23.79 9.93 -12.44
N GLY A 98 24.05 9.62 -11.17
CA GLY A 98 24.92 10.38 -10.28
C GLY A 98 24.26 11.58 -9.59
N SER A 99 23.01 11.92 -9.91
CA SER A 99 22.30 13.01 -9.22
C SER A 99 21.86 12.60 -7.82
N SER A 100 22.11 13.44 -6.82
CA SER A 100 21.60 13.28 -5.44
C SER A 100 20.40 14.18 -5.14
N LYS A 101 19.83 14.82 -6.16
CA LYS A 101 18.63 15.65 -6.06
C LYS A 101 17.70 15.36 -7.22
N ILE A 102 16.40 15.42 -6.96
CA ILE A 102 15.36 15.30 -7.97
C ILE A 102 14.35 16.43 -7.85
N VAL A 103 13.75 16.82 -8.97
CA VAL A 103 12.74 17.88 -9.04
C VAL A 103 11.41 17.27 -9.44
N LEU A 104 10.39 17.51 -8.63
CA LEU A 104 9.05 16.96 -8.71
C LEU A 104 8.09 17.95 -9.39
N ARG A 105 7.13 17.39 -10.15
CA ARG A 105 6.13 18.16 -10.89
C ARG A 105 5.10 18.81 -9.99
N GLN A 106 4.83 18.24 -8.82
CA GLN A 106 3.94 18.78 -7.80
C GLN A 106 4.69 18.93 -6.48
N SER A 107 4.30 19.93 -5.70
CA SER A 107 4.78 20.07 -4.31
C SER A 107 4.29 18.89 -3.48
N VAL A 108 5.13 18.38 -2.61
CA VAL A 108 4.80 17.31 -1.66
C VAL A 108 5.04 17.76 -0.22
N ASN A 109 4.35 17.11 0.72
CA ASN A 109 4.54 17.28 2.17
C ASN A 109 5.14 16.02 2.82
N TRP A 110 5.94 15.26 2.08
CA TRP A 110 6.57 14.04 2.57
C TRP A 110 7.53 14.33 3.72
N PRO A 111 7.59 13.48 4.77
CA PRO A 111 8.53 13.69 5.85
C PRO A 111 9.97 13.41 5.40
N VAL A 112 10.92 14.23 5.88
CA VAL A 112 12.36 13.93 5.74
C VAL A 112 12.66 12.65 6.50
N GLY A 113 13.44 11.77 5.89
CA GLY A 113 13.73 10.44 6.40
C GLY A 113 12.79 9.36 5.84
N ASN A 114 11.73 9.71 5.12
CA ASN A 114 10.91 8.70 4.47
C ASN A 114 11.56 8.15 3.20
N THR A 115 11.16 6.93 2.87
CA THR A 115 11.60 6.18 1.69
C THR A 115 10.68 6.47 0.51
N ILE A 116 11.27 6.71 -0.64
CA ILE A 116 10.60 6.88 -1.93
C ILE A 116 11.08 5.85 -2.93
N VAL A 117 10.29 5.62 -3.97
CA VAL A 117 10.69 4.91 -5.19
C VAL A 117 10.68 5.86 -6.37
N ILE A 118 11.67 5.74 -7.24
CA ILE A 118 11.73 6.39 -8.54
C ILE A 118 11.59 5.29 -9.59
N ALA A 119 10.54 5.35 -10.39
CA ALA A 119 10.25 4.35 -11.42
C ALA A 119 11.27 4.43 -12.56
N THR A 120 11.60 3.27 -13.14
CA THR A 120 12.37 3.20 -14.39
C THR A 120 11.65 3.94 -15.52
N THR A 121 12.41 4.63 -16.37
CA THR A 121 11.86 5.30 -17.57
C THR A 121 12.39 4.77 -18.89
N ASP A 122 13.50 4.02 -18.89
CA ASP A 122 14.00 3.40 -20.10
C ASP A 122 15.11 2.40 -19.84
N ASP A 123 14.94 1.21 -20.40
CA ASP A 123 15.93 0.27 -20.92
C ASP A 123 15.14 -1.00 -21.19
N TYR A 124 14.74 -1.21 -22.44
CA TYR A 124 13.96 -2.39 -22.81
C TYR A 124 14.68 -3.72 -22.49
N LEU A 125 15.99 -3.68 -22.22
CA LEU A 125 16.80 -4.81 -21.79
C LEU A 125 16.95 -4.90 -20.25
N SER A 126 16.26 -4.07 -19.48
CA SER A 126 16.27 -4.11 -18.02
C SER A 126 14.89 -3.96 -17.40
N GLN A 127 14.66 -4.70 -16.31
CA GLN A 127 13.46 -4.59 -15.48
C GLN A 127 13.77 -4.06 -14.07
N GLY A 128 15.05 -3.74 -13.78
CA GLY A 128 15.55 -3.47 -12.43
C GLY A 128 16.11 -2.06 -12.22
N GLN A 129 15.76 -1.09 -13.06
CA GLN A 129 16.27 0.28 -12.93
C GLN A 129 15.41 1.18 -12.03
N SER A 130 14.35 0.67 -11.41
CA SER A 130 13.65 1.43 -10.37
C SER A 130 14.53 1.53 -9.14
N GLU A 131 14.57 2.71 -8.53
CA GLU A 131 15.49 3.01 -7.43
C GLU A 131 14.75 3.44 -6.17
N ILE A 132 15.12 2.85 -5.04
CA ILE A 132 14.62 3.23 -3.72
C ILE A 132 15.61 4.18 -3.07
N ARG A 133 15.13 5.29 -2.50
CA ARG A 133 15.97 6.31 -1.84
C ARG A 133 15.30 6.87 -0.60
N LYS A 134 16.11 7.36 0.34
CA LYS A 134 15.64 8.08 1.52
C LYS A 134 15.73 9.59 1.28
N ILE A 135 14.69 10.31 1.67
CA ILE A 135 14.67 11.78 1.59
C ILE A 135 15.57 12.34 2.71
N THR A 136 16.58 13.14 2.35
CA THR A 136 17.47 13.80 3.33
C THR A 136 17.12 15.26 3.56
N ALA A 137 16.49 15.91 2.58
CA ALA A 137 15.96 17.27 2.70
C ALA A 137 14.90 17.55 1.62
N ILE A 138 14.05 18.54 1.86
CA ILE A 138 13.04 19.03 0.91
C ILE A 138 13.16 20.55 0.82
N SER A 139 13.05 21.11 -0.39
CA SER A 139 13.00 22.57 -0.59
C SER A 139 11.73 23.19 -0.01
N ASN A 140 11.77 24.50 0.26
CA ASN A 140 10.63 25.22 0.84
C ASN A 140 9.35 25.17 0.00
N ASP A 141 9.47 25.02 -1.32
CA ASP A 141 8.34 24.87 -2.25
C ASP A 141 7.84 23.41 -2.39
N GLY A 142 8.43 22.48 -1.65
CA GLY A 142 8.06 21.07 -1.65
C GLY A 142 8.37 20.31 -2.94
N ARG A 143 9.13 20.88 -3.88
CA ARG A 143 9.35 20.28 -5.21
C ARG A 143 10.72 19.63 -5.38
N THR A 144 11.73 20.00 -4.62
CA THR A 144 13.08 19.45 -4.76
C THR A 144 13.40 18.56 -3.58
N LEU A 145 13.70 17.29 -3.85
CA LEU A 145 14.13 16.34 -2.84
C LEU A 145 15.64 16.13 -2.94
N ALA A 146 16.32 16.10 -1.80
CA ALA A 146 17.67 15.57 -1.68
C ALA A 146 17.60 14.10 -1.25
N LEU A 147 18.49 13.29 -1.82
CA LEU A 147 18.55 11.84 -1.64
C LEU A 147 19.74 11.47 -0.73
N ASP A 148 19.65 10.31 -0.08
CA ASP A 148 20.71 9.73 0.72
C ASP A 148 21.89 9.22 -0.14
N PHE A 149 21.58 8.66 -1.31
CA PHE A 149 22.57 8.22 -2.29
C PHE A 149 22.29 8.78 -3.69
N PRO A 150 23.33 9.07 -4.49
CA PRO A 150 23.17 9.38 -5.92
C PRO A 150 22.38 8.30 -6.66
N LEU A 151 21.60 8.68 -7.66
CA LEU A 151 20.91 7.75 -8.56
C LEU A 151 21.93 6.94 -9.38
N ALA A 152 21.70 5.64 -9.54
CA ALA A 152 22.51 4.80 -10.40
C ALA A 152 22.10 4.96 -11.87
N TYR A 153 20.82 5.25 -12.13
CA TYR A 153 20.26 5.34 -13.47
C TYR A 153 19.72 6.74 -13.78
N THR A 154 19.50 6.99 -15.07
CA THR A 154 18.85 8.22 -15.52
C THR A 154 17.35 8.01 -15.58
N HIS A 155 16.61 8.89 -14.92
CA HIS A 155 15.15 8.87 -14.89
C HIS A 155 14.63 10.10 -15.65
N LEU A 156 13.89 9.85 -16.72
CA LEU A 156 13.40 10.90 -17.62
C LEU A 156 12.32 11.74 -16.95
N GLY A 157 12.27 13.02 -17.34
CA GLY A 157 11.26 13.98 -16.93
C GLY A 157 10.96 14.93 -18.08
N VAL A 158 10.60 14.38 -19.25
CA VAL A 158 10.52 15.12 -20.52
C VAL A 158 9.15 15.03 -21.19
N THR A 159 8.85 16.05 -21.97
CA THR A 159 7.74 16.07 -22.92
C THR A 159 8.34 15.95 -24.32
N GLN A 160 7.97 14.90 -25.06
CA GLN A 160 8.42 14.64 -26.43
C GLN A 160 7.35 15.03 -27.45
N HIS A 161 7.82 15.55 -28.58
CA HIS A 161 6.99 15.88 -29.73
C HIS A 161 7.30 14.90 -30.86
N VAL A 162 6.32 14.10 -31.25
CA VAL A 162 6.41 13.17 -32.38
C VAL A 162 5.39 13.59 -33.42
N GLY A 163 5.83 14.31 -34.45
CA GLY A 163 4.94 14.96 -35.41
C GLY A 163 4.05 16.00 -34.73
N SER A 164 2.73 15.86 -34.88
CA SER A 164 1.72 16.68 -34.19
C SER A 164 1.36 16.19 -32.80
N THR A 165 1.86 15.02 -32.38
CA THR A 165 1.50 14.40 -31.10
C THR A 165 2.49 14.79 -30.03
N VAL A 166 1.98 15.19 -28.87
CA VAL A 166 2.77 15.46 -27.67
C VAL A 166 2.61 14.28 -26.72
N GLY A 167 3.71 13.63 -26.37
CA GLY A 167 3.77 12.56 -25.38
C GLY A 167 4.64 12.97 -24.20
N GLU A 168 4.35 12.47 -23.01
CA GLU A 168 5.20 12.68 -21.84
C GLU A 168 5.89 11.37 -21.46
N VAL A 169 7.19 11.44 -21.19
CA VAL A 169 7.98 10.33 -20.64
C VAL A 169 8.63 10.85 -19.37
N ARG A 170 8.03 10.51 -18.24
CA ARG A 170 8.40 11.02 -16.91
C ARG A 170 8.35 9.89 -15.91
N ALA A 171 9.38 9.75 -15.08
CA ALA A 171 9.38 8.78 -14.00
C ALA A 171 8.34 9.16 -12.95
N GLU A 172 7.53 8.19 -12.54
CA GLU A 172 6.77 8.27 -11.31
C GLU A 172 7.72 8.27 -10.11
N VAL A 173 7.41 9.12 -9.13
CA VAL A 173 8.07 9.15 -7.83
C VAL A 173 6.99 8.95 -6.78
N GLY A 174 7.09 7.87 -5.99
CA GLY A 174 6.11 7.51 -4.98
C GLY A 174 6.71 7.44 -3.58
N LEU A 175 5.95 7.89 -2.57
CA LEU A 175 6.24 7.64 -1.17
C LEU A 175 5.96 6.17 -0.85
N LEU A 176 6.97 5.46 -0.35
CA LEU A 176 6.84 4.07 0.07
C LEU A 176 6.58 3.95 1.56
N SER A 177 7.32 4.70 2.39
CA SER A 177 7.22 4.50 3.83
C SER A 177 6.10 5.34 4.45
N HIS A 178 5.33 4.72 5.34
CA HIS A 178 4.27 5.36 6.11
C HIS A 178 4.47 5.12 7.61
N ASN A 179 3.81 5.91 8.45
CA ASN A 179 3.87 5.71 9.91
C ASN A 179 3.13 4.43 10.34
N ILE A 180 2.12 4.04 9.57
CA ILE A 180 1.31 2.86 9.81
C ILE A 180 1.74 1.78 8.83
N ILE A 181 2.24 0.66 9.33
CA ILE A 181 2.76 -0.44 8.53
C ILE A 181 1.96 -1.70 8.84
N PHE A 182 1.31 -2.26 7.83
CA PHE A 182 0.80 -3.64 7.83
C PHE A 182 1.86 -4.53 7.18
N GLN A 183 2.49 -5.39 7.98
CA GLN A 183 3.64 -6.17 7.55
C GLN A 183 3.47 -7.67 7.82
N GLY A 184 3.79 -8.50 6.83
CA GLY A 184 3.94 -9.95 7.01
C GLY A 184 5.32 -10.35 7.55
N ALA A 185 5.42 -11.57 8.09
CA ALA A 185 6.67 -12.13 8.59
C ALA A 185 7.71 -12.30 7.47
N VAL A 186 8.97 -11.97 7.76
CA VAL A 186 10.11 -12.30 6.89
C VAL A 186 11.01 -13.27 7.65
N LEU A 187 11.06 -14.52 7.22
CA LEU A 187 11.98 -15.51 7.78
C LEU A 187 13.29 -15.56 6.98
N GLU A 188 14.30 -14.82 7.44
CA GLU A 188 15.60 -14.74 6.75
C GLU A 188 16.27 -16.10 6.51
N THR A 189 16.03 -17.08 7.39
CA THR A 189 16.57 -18.44 7.26
C THR A 189 15.97 -19.25 6.11
N TRP A 190 14.88 -18.75 5.52
CA TRP A 190 14.19 -19.35 4.37
C TRP A 190 14.52 -18.61 3.08
N ASN A 191 15.33 -17.55 3.12
CA ASN A 191 15.70 -16.76 1.96
C ASN A 191 16.99 -17.31 1.35
N SER A 192 16.89 -17.87 0.15
CA SER A 192 18.07 -18.26 -0.64
C SER A 192 18.48 -17.10 -1.56
N LEU A 193 19.76 -16.71 -1.53
CA LEU A 193 20.31 -15.73 -2.47
C LEU A 193 20.40 -16.37 -3.86
N ILE A 194 19.58 -15.90 -4.79
CA ILE A 194 19.63 -16.31 -6.18
C ILE A 194 20.54 -15.34 -6.93
N VAL A 195 21.67 -15.84 -7.43
CA VAL A 195 22.60 -15.02 -8.22
C VAL A 195 21.96 -14.71 -9.58
N ALA A 196 21.96 -13.44 -9.95
CA ALA A 196 21.47 -12.99 -11.25
C ALA A 196 22.19 -13.71 -12.39
N TYR A 197 21.43 -14.13 -13.41
CA TYR A 197 22.01 -14.84 -14.55
C TYR A 197 22.89 -13.90 -15.42
N PRO A 198 24.07 -14.34 -15.91
CA PRO A 198 25.04 -13.43 -16.54
C PRO A 198 24.58 -12.78 -17.85
N THR A 199 23.65 -13.38 -18.60
CA THR A 199 23.28 -12.88 -19.94
C THR A 199 22.17 -11.81 -19.92
N GLY A 200 21.74 -11.34 -18.75
CA GLY A 200 20.78 -10.24 -18.61
C GLY A 200 19.37 -10.53 -19.16
N PHE A 201 18.50 -9.53 -19.10
CA PHE A 201 17.13 -9.61 -19.62
C PHE A 201 17.07 -9.26 -21.11
N ASN A 202 16.36 -10.06 -21.90
CA ASN A 202 16.11 -9.80 -23.31
C ASN A 202 14.67 -10.18 -23.67
N PRO A 203 13.81 -9.20 -24.04
CA PRO A 203 12.42 -9.46 -24.39
C PRO A 203 12.19 -9.80 -25.87
N GLY A 204 13.26 -9.91 -26.68
CA GLY A 204 13.13 -10.18 -28.11
C GLY A 204 12.37 -11.48 -28.41
N GLU A 205 11.50 -11.45 -29.42
CA GLU A 205 10.65 -12.59 -29.81
C GLU A 205 11.44 -13.89 -30.06
N PHE A 206 12.66 -13.75 -30.60
CA PHE A 206 13.57 -14.87 -30.90
C PHE A 206 14.70 -15.03 -29.88
N ALA A 207 14.68 -14.28 -28.77
CA ALA A 207 15.70 -14.40 -27.75
C ALA A 207 15.59 -15.77 -27.07
N VAL A 208 16.73 -16.46 -26.93
CA VAL A 208 16.79 -17.73 -26.20
C VAL A 208 16.42 -17.44 -24.74
N GLN A 209 15.31 -18.00 -24.29
CA GLN A 209 14.90 -17.91 -22.89
C GLN A 209 15.69 -18.93 -22.07
N ALA A 210 16.92 -18.59 -21.73
CA ALA A 210 17.73 -19.34 -20.77
C ALA A 210 17.35 -18.93 -19.33
N CYS A 211 17.37 -19.92 -18.42
CA CYS A 211 17.24 -19.74 -16.96
C CYS A 211 15.91 -19.13 -16.49
N PHE A 212 14.97 -20.00 -16.09
CA PHE A 212 13.72 -19.59 -15.43
C PHE A 212 13.96 -19.03 -14.01
N LEU A 213 15.03 -19.46 -13.34
CA LEU A 213 15.43 -19.00 -12.01
C LEU A 213 16.52 -17.93 -12.14
N GLY A 214 16.39 -16.82 -11.41
CA GLY A 214 17.39 -15.74 -11.38
C GLY A 214 17.43 -14.83 -12.61
N ARG A 215 16.44 -14.96 -13.52
CA ARG A 215 16.30 -14.12 -14.71
C ARG A 215 16.12 -12.64 -14.38
N TYR A 216 15.41 -12.37 -13.29
CA TYR A 216 15.07 -11.03 -12.85
C TYR A 216 15.93 -10.57 -11.67
N GLY A 217 16.98 -11.32 -11.33
CA GLY A 217 17.71 -11.15 -10.06
C GLY A 217 16.91 -11.60 -8.83
N GLU A 218 15.63 -11.90 -9.00
CA GLU A 218 14.70 -12.37 -7.97
C GLU A 218 13.81 -13.51 -8.51
N GLU A 219 13.33 -14.31 -7.56
CA GLU A 219 12.21 -15.27 -7.58
C GLU A 219 12.45 -16.80 -7.70
N ILE A 220 11.68 -17.45 -6.80
CA ILE A 220 11.47 -18.87 -6.45
C ILE A 220 12.55 -19.48 -5.53
N GLY A 221 12.27 -19.45 -4.22
CA GLY A 221 13.09 -20.12 -3.19
C GLY A 221 13.26 -19.37 -1.86
N SER A 222 12.53 -18.27 -1.67
CA SER A 222 12.52 -17.38 -0.50
C SER A 222 11.08 -17.36 0.04
N ASP A 223 10.86 -17.18 1.34
CA ASP A 223 9.54 -17.21 2.00
C ASP A 223 8.46 -16.37 1.25
N GLN A 224 7.70 -16.99 0.34
CA GLN A 224 6.68 -16.30 -0.48
C GLN A 224 5.35 -16.23 0.26
N PHE A 225 5.41 -16.01 1.58
CA PHE A 225 4.28 -15.97 2.49
C PHE A 225 4.32 -14.70 3.34
N GLY A 226 3.73 -13.65 2.81
CA GLY A 226 3.38 -12.43 3.52
C GLY A 226 1.96 -12.43 4.08
N ALA A 227 1.64 -11.37 4.82
CA ALA A 227 0.33 -11.19 5.42
C ALA A 227 -0.75 -10.85 4.39
N ILE A 228 -2.00 -11.19 4.70
CA ILE A 228 -3.17 -10.91 3.84
C ILE A 228 -4.25 -10.14 4.60
N ILE A 229 -4.90 -9.21 3.91
CA ILE A 229 -6.15 -8.59 4.33
C ILE A 229 -7.26 -9.11 3.43
N MET A 230 -8.27 -9.76 4.00
CA MET A 230 -9.45 -10.23 3.26
C MET A 230 -10.72 -9.63 3.82
N ALA A 231 -11.42 -8.85 2.98
CA ALA A 231 -12.76 -8.34 3.26
C ALA A 231 -13.78 -9.21 2.51
N SER A 232 -14.67 -9.86 3.24
CA SER A 232 -15.68 -10.76 2.69
C SER A 232 -17.04 -10.59 3.38
N ALA A 233 -18.12 -10.76 2.64
CA ALA A 233 -19.46 -10.81 3.20
C ALA A 233 -20.06 -12.19 2.89
N SER A 234 -20.54 -12.90 3.92
CA SER A 234 -21.24 -14.18 3.75
C SER A 234 -22.45 -14.06 2.80
N MET A 235 -22.73 -15.12 2.03
CA MET A 235 -23.80 -15.22 1.03
C MET A 235 -25.24 -15.17 1.60
N ASP A 236 -25.46 -14.88 2.88
CA ASP A 236 -26.81 -14.68 3.44
C ASP A 236 -27.38 -13.32 2.98
N SER A 237 -27.74 -13.31 1.71
CA SER A 237 -28.21 -12.19 0.91
C SER A 237 -29.69 -11.90 1.12
N SER A 238 -30.29 -12.39 2.21
CA SER A 238 -31.72 -12.23 2.49
C SER A 238 -32.17 -10.76 2.55
N ASN A 239 -31.24 -9.79 2.70
CA ASN A 239 -31.56 -8.35 2.77
C ASN A 239 -30.75 -7.44 1.82
N GLY A 240 -29.94 -7.97 0.89
CA GLY A 240 -29.26 -7.16 -0.13
C GLY A 240 -28.22 -6.13 0.37
N ILE A 241 -27.85 -6.15 1.65
CA ILE A 241 -26.80 -5.29 2.22
C ILE A 241 -25.56 -6.18 2.38
N GLN A 242 -24.55 -6.03 1.52
CA GLN A 242 -23.24 -6.62 1.77
C GLN A 242 -22.41 -5.70 2.68
N ARG A 243 -21.63 -6.29 3.61
CA ARG A 243 -21.33 -5.64 4.89
C ARG A 243 -19.86 -5.54 5.30
N ALA A 244 -18.89 -6.10 4.57
CA ALA A 244 -17.50 -5.89 4.96
C ALA A 244 -17.03 -4.51 4.49
N ILE A 245 -16.80 -3.61 5.43
CA ILE A 245 -16.30 -2.25 5.13
C ILE A 245 -14.82 -2.22 5.46
N LEU A 246 -14.01 -1.94 4.44
CA LEU A 246 -12.57 -1.78 4.59
C LEU A 246 -12.17 -0.36 4.20
N ARG A 247 -11.61 0.38 5.15
CA ARG A 247 -11.16 1.77 4.96
C ARG A 247 -9.71 1.89 5.39
N LEU A 248 -8.81 1.91 4.41
CA LEU A 248 -7.37 2.04 4.64
C LEU A 248 -6.89 3.40 4.10
N SER A 249 -6.20 4.17 4.94
CA SER A 249 -5.63 5.48 4.56
C SER A 249 -4.21 5.62 5.07
N ASN A 250 -3.29 6.13 4.25
CA ASN A 250 -1.93 6.48 4.70
C ASN A 250 -1.16 5.29 5.30
N MET A 251 -1.37 4.10 4.75
CA MET A 251 -0.77 2.86 5.25
C MET A 251 0.29 2.34 4.28
N GLU A 252 1.36 1.80 4.84
CA GLU A 252 2.34 0.98 4.14
C GLU A 252 1.93 -0.48 4.31
N ILE A 253 1.77 -1.19 3.20
CA ILE A 253 1.42 -2.60 3.15
C ILE A 253 2.64 -3.32 2.57
N TYR A 254 3.40 -4.00 3.44
CA TYR A 254 4.76 -4.45 3.15
C TYR A 254 4.96 -5.94 3.40
N ASN A 255 5.67 -6.64 2.52
CA ASN A 255 5.91 -8.09 2.63
C ASN A 255 4.60 -8.87 2.81
N VAL A 256 3.80 -8.88 1.75
CA VAL A 256 2.39 -9.25 1.79
C VAL A 256 2.05 -10.26 0.72
N ASP A 257 0.96 -10.99 0.96
CA ASP A 257 0.38 -12.01 0.10
C ASP A 257 1.13 -13.34 -0.02
N GLN A 258 0.59 -14.28 -0.78
CA GLN A 258 1.18 -15.62 -0.91
C GLN A 258 1.31 -16.00 -2.38
N ALA A 259 2.55 -16.13 -2.88
CA ALA A 259 2.80 -16.49 -4.27
C ALA A 259 2.13 -17.82 -4.62
N PHE A 260 1.63 -17.94 -5.84
CA PHE A 260 1.03 -19.19 -6.37
C PHE A 260 -0.23 -19.68 -5.64
N HIS A 261 -0.76 -18.93 -4.67
CA HIS A 261 -2.01 -19.25 -3.98
C HIS A 261 -3.15 -18.34 -4.47
N LEU A 262 -4.04 -18.88 -5.31
CA LEU A 262 -5.20 -18.14 -5.81
C LEU A 262 -6.03 -17.60 -4.64
N GLY A 263 -6.30 -16.30 -4.66
CA GLY A 263 -7.12 -15.66 -3.65
C GLY A 263 -6.39 -15.23 -2.37
N ARG A 264 -5.06 -15.24 -2.39
CA ARG A 264 -4.18 -14.67 -1.37
C ARG A 264 -3.46 -13.46 -1.97
N TYR A 265 -4.13 -12.32 -1.97
CA TYR A 265 -3.62 -11.03 -2.44
C TYR A 265 -3.37 -10.12 -1.22
N PRO A 266 -2.56 -9.04 -1.34
CA PRO A 266 -2.29 -8.17 -0.21
C PRO A 266 -3.56 -7.60 0.40
N VAL A 267 -4.45 -7.09 -0.47
CA VAL A 267 -5.81 -6.72 -0.11
C VAL A 267 -6.81 -7.36 -1.07
N ARG A 268 -7.71 -8.19 -0.53
CA ARG A 268 -8.72 -8.90 -1.31
C ARG A 268 -10.13 -8.59 -0.84
N PHE A 269 -10.93 -8.04 -1.75
CA PHE A 269 -12.38 -7.98 -1.61
C PHE A 269 -12.99 -9.23 -2.25
N HIS A 270 -13.55 -10.11 -1.43
CA HIS A 270 -14.06 -11.41 -1.85
C HIS A 270 -15.56 -11.54 -1.60
N MET A 271 -16.35 -11.52 -2.68
CA MET A 271 -17.81 -11.62 -2.60
C MET A 271 -18.42 -10.53 -1.70
N ASN A 272 -17.80 -9.36 -1.68
CA ASN A 272 -18.06 -8.33 -0.69
C ASN A 272 -19.20 -7.40 -1.10
N GLY A 273 -19.76 -7.58 -2.30
CA GLY A 273 -20.91 -6.81 -2.72
C GLY A 273 -20.68 -5.32 -2.90
N ASN A 274 -21.65 -4.47 -2.50
CA ASN A 274 -21.60 -3.01 -2.55
C ASN A 274 -20.48 -2.45 -1.67
N MET A 275 -19.47 -1.87 -2.30
CA MET A 275 -18.29 -1.31 -1.64
C MET A 275 -18.23 0.21 -1.63
N ASN A 276 -19.35 0.93 -1.84
CA ASN A 276 -19.37 2.41 -1.90
C ASN A 276 -18.81 3.09 -0.65
N SER A 277 -18.79 2.40 0.49
CA SER A 277 -18.24 2.88 1.75
C SER A 277 -16.81 2.44 2.03
N SER A 278 -16.20 1.60 1.18
CA SER A 278 -14.85 1.07 1.33
C SER A 278 -13.87 1.83 0.44
N TYR A 279 -12.62 2.01 0.89
CA TYR A 279 -11.57 2.64 0.12
C TYR A 279 -10.19 2.22 0.58
N ILE A 280 -9.22 2.33 -0.33
CA ILE A 280 -7.79 2.32 -0.04
C ILE A 280 -7.24 3.61 -0.66
N LYS A 281 -6.73 4.52 0.17
CA LYS A 281 -6.27 5.84 -0.30
C LYS A 281 -4.92 6.19 0.29
N SER A 282 -4.08 6.86 -0.49
CA SER A 282 -2.78 7.34 -0.01
C SER A 282 -1.92 6.25 0.64
N SER A 283 -2.02 5.00 0.17
CA SER A 283 -1.29 3.86 0.72
C SER A 283 -0.26 3.34 -0.27
N SER A 284 0.82 2.75 0.23
CA SER A 284 1.80 2.02 -0.56
C SER A 284 1.61 0.51 -0.38
N VAL A 285 1.83 -0.25 -1.45
CA VAL A 285 1.91 -1.71 -1.41
C VAL A 285 3.22 -2.10 -2.09
N HIS A 286 4.14 -2.72 -1.36
CA HIS A 286 5.45 -3.10 -1.92
C HIS A 286 6.00 -4.35 -1.24
N GLN A 287 6.95 -5.03 -1.89
CA GLN A 287 7.31 -6.41 -1.55
C GLN A 287 6.06 -7.30 -1.48
N ALA A 288 5.32 -7.36 -2.59
CA ALA A 288 4.12 -8.18 -2.75
C ALA A 288 4.41 -9.29 -3.77
N PHE A 289 3.95 -10.52 -3.51
CA PHE A 289 4.19 -11.67 -4.39
C PHE A 289 3.07 -11.90 -5.43
N ASN A 290 2.00 -11.10 -5.39
CA ASN A 290 0.89 -11.08 -6.33
C ASN A 290 0.41 -9.63 -6.59
N ARG A 291 -0.62 -9.50 -7.42
CA ARG A 291 -1.30 -8.23 -7.69
C ARG A 291 -1.80 -7.60 -6.38
N ALA A 292 -1.39 -6.35 -6.13
CA ALA A 292 -1.62 -5.61 -4.88
C ALA A 292 -3.08 -5.63 -4.37
N ILE A 293 -4.03 -5.21 -5.22
CA ILE A 293 -5.44 -5.10 -4.84
C ILE A 293 -6.26 -5.99 -5.77
N ASN A 294 -7.07 -6.87 -5.19
CA ASN A 294 -7.97 -7.74 -5.94
C ASN A 294 -9.43 -7.52 -5.53
N ILE A 295 -10.29 -7.38 -6.54
CA ILE A 295 -11.73 -7.29 -6.39
C ILE A 295 -12.35 -8.49 -7.12
N HIS A 296 -13.01 -9.37 -6.38
CA HIS A 296 -13.64 -10.57 -6.92
C HIS A 296 -15.11 -10.65 -6.50
N ALA A 297 -16.00 -10.79 -7.48
CA ALA A 297 -17.45 -10.93 -7.28
C ALA A 297 -18.04 -9.88 -6.31
N SER A 298 -17.51 -8.65 -6.37
CA SER A 298 -17.94 -7.49 -5.58
C SER A 298 -18.39 -6.39 -6.56
N HIS A 299 -19.32 -5.52 -6.16
CA HIS A 299 -20.00 -4.55 -7.04
C HIS A 299 -20.13 -3.15 -6.43
#